data_AF-V5IBJ0-F1
#
_entry.id   AF-V5IBJ0-F1
#
_cell.length_a   1.000
_cell.length_b   1.000
_cell.length_c   1.000
_cell.angle_alpha   90.00
_cell.angle_beta   90.00
_cell.angle_gamma   90.00
#
_symmetry.space_group_name_H-M   'P 1'
#
loop_
_entity.id
_entity.type
_entity.pdbx_description
1 polymer ?
#
loop_
_entity_poly.entity_id
_entity_poly.type
_entity_poly.pdbx_seq_one_letter_code
_entity_poly.pdbx_strand_id
1 'polypeptide(L)'
;MIEHVMPLCMAISWVYSVAMLVQNVVYEKEKRLKEVMKTMGLNNAVHWLAWFITSFIQMTITAAVLTAVLKYGRVLTYSNPLIFFLVLETFVVANITFSFLVSVLYSKAKLAAACAGIVYFLTYVPYMYIAVREEAAHNNI
;
A
#
# COMPACT_ATOMS: atom_id res chain seq x y z
N MET A 1 -2.73 -4.85 -23.78
CA MET A 1 -3.65 -3.99 -23.00
C MET A 1 -3.90 -4.52 -21.58
N ILE A 2 -4.43 -5.74 -21.38
CA ILE A 2 -4.77 -6.27 -20.04
C ILE A 2 -3.52 -6.38 -19.12
N GLU A 3 -2.37 -6.77 -19.66
CA GLU A 3 -1.14 -6.95 -18.86
C GLU A 3 -0.55 -5.64 -18.32
N HIS A 4 -0.66 -4.53 -19.05
CA HIS A 4 -0.16 -3.21 -18.58
C HIS A 4 -1.10 -2.56 -17.55
N VAL A 5 -2.39 -2.87 -17.62
CA VAL A 5 -3.43 -2.31 -16.73
C VAL A 5 -3.57 -3.12 -15.44
N MET A 6 -3.17 -4.40 -15.44
CA MET A 6 -3.30 -5.28 -14.27
C MET A 6 -2.50 -4.78 -13.04
N PRO A 7 -1.20 -4.41 -13.13
CA PRO A 7 -0.46 -3.83 -11.99
C PRO A 7 -1.08 -2.53 -11.49
N LEU A 8 -1.58 -1.72 -12.43
CA LEU A 8 -2.31 -0.47 -12.20
C LEU A 8 -3.53 -0.68 -11.30
N CYS A 9 -4.41 -1.60 -11.69
CA CYS A 9 -5.61 -1.93 -10.92
C CYS A 9 -5.27 -2.49 -9.54
N MET A 10 -4.24 -3.34 -9.44
CA MET A 10 -3.81 -3.91 -8.17
C MET A 10 -3.31 -2.84 -7.20
N ALA A 11 -2.51 -1.89 -7.65
CA ALA A 11 -2.04 -0.82 -6.78
C ALA A 11 -3.14 0.15 -6.36
N ILE A 12 -4.13 0.41 -7.24
CA ILE A 12 -5.29 1.25 -6.89
C ILE A 12 -6.15 0.57 -5.81
N SER A 13 -6.24 -0.77 -5.82
CA SER A 13 -7.03 -1.51 -4.83
C SER A 13 -6.56 -1.29 -3.38
N TRP A 14 -5.27 -1.02 -3.17
CA TRP A 14 -4.69 -0.80 -1.83
C TRP A 14 -4.60 0.66 -1.40
N VAL A 15 -5.07 1.62 -2.22
CA VAL A 15 -5.13 3.05 -1.86
C VAL A 15 -5.89 3.24 -0.54
N TYR A 16 -7.04 2.56 -0.40
CA TYR A 16 -7.87 2.64 0.78
C TYR A 16 -7.14 2.11 2.03
N SER A 17 -6.46 0.98 1.90
CA SER A 17 -5.67 0.38 3.00
C SER A 17 -4.55 1.32 3.46
N VAL A 18 -3.85 1.95 2.53
CA VAL A 18 -2.79 2.96 2.80
C VAL A 18 -3.37 4.18 3.52
N ALA A 19 -4.47 4.75 3.01
CA ALA A 19 -5.10 5.92 3.61
C ALA A 19 -5.58 5.64 5.06
N MET A 20 -6.20 4.49 5.28
CA MET A 20 -6.65 4.07 6.61
C MET A 20 -5.48 3.80 7.56
N LEU A 21 -4.39 3.22 7.07
CA LEU A 21 -3.19 3.02 7.88
C LEU A 21 -2.65 4.35 8.40
N VAL A 22 -2.44 5.31 7.49
CA VAL A 22 -1.95 6.65 7.84
C VAL A 22 -2.90 7.33 8.82
N GLN A 23 -4.21 7.24 8.57
CA GLN A 23 -5.22 7.79 9.46
C GLN A 23 -5.11 7.22 10.87
N ASN A 24 -4.99 5.91 11.01
CA ASN A 24 -4.94 5.23 12.30
C ASN A 24 -3.67 5.60 13.09
N VAL A 25 -2.50 5.62 12.43
CA VAL A 25 -1.23 6.01 13.05
C VAL A 25 -1.26 7.47 13.51
N VAL A 26 -1.80 8.38 12.69
CA VAL A 26 -1.91 9.80 13.04
C VAL A 26 -3.00 10.04 14.07
N TYR A 27 -4.06 9.24 14.10
CA TYR A 27 -5.10 9.31 15.13
C TYR A 27 -4.57 8.95 16.51
N GLU A 28 -3.73 7.91 16.59
CA GLU A 28 -3.04 7.55 17.83
C GLU A 28 -2.08 8.67 18.30
N LYS A 29 -1.37 9.30 17.35
CA LYS A 29 -0.52 10.47 17.59
C LYS A 29 -1.33 11.68 18.07
N GLU A 30 -2.48 11.95 17.45
CA GLU A 30 -3.37 13.08 17.78
C GLU A 30 -3.96 12.96 19.20
N LYS A 31 -4.35 11.74 19.60
CA LYS A 31 -4.83 11.45 20.95
C LYS A 31 -3.73 11.30 22.00
N ARG A 32 -2.45 11.44 21.62
CA ARG A 32 -1.27 11.24 22.48
C ARG A 32 -1.25 9.86 23.14
N LEU A 33 -1.89 8.86 22.54
CA LEU A 33 -1.94 7.50 23.08
C LEU A 33 -0.53 6.87 23.16
N LYS A 34 0.35 7.25 22.24
CA LYS A 34 1.79 6.92 22.31
C LYS A 34 2.48 7.46 23.56
N GLU A 35 2.12 8.66 24.03
CA GLU A 35 2.69 9.24 25.25
C GLU A 35 2.18 8.51 26.50
N VAL A 36 0.88 8.15 26.52
CA VAL A 36 0.27 7.35 27.59
C VAL A 36 0.96 5.99 27.69
N MET A 37 1.16 5.28 26.57
CA MET A 37 1.83 3.98 26.59
C MET A 37 3.33 4.09 26.95
N LYS A 38 3.99 5.20 26.61
CA LYS A 38 5.35 5.49 27.08
C LYS A 38 5.40 5.68 28.61
N THR A 39 4.40 6.31 29.22
CA THR A 39 4.31 6.41 30.70
C THR A 39 4.07 5.07 31.38
N MET A 40 3.53 4.08 30.65
CA MET A 40 3.40 2.69 31.12
C MET A 40 4.68 1.85 30.93
N GLY A 41 5.77 2.45 30.47
CA GLY A 41 7.07 1.79 30.32
C GLY A 41 7.33 1.14 28.96
N LEU A 42 6.46 1.36 27.95
CA LEU A 42 6.65 0.78 26.63
C LEU A 42 7.59 1.61 25.74
N ASN A 43 8.51 0.94 25.04
CA ASN A 43 9.44 1.61 24.13
C ASN A 43 8.76 2.02 22.81
N ASN A 44 9.15 3.16 22.24
CA ASN A 44 8.61 3.69 20.99
C ASN A 44 8.79 2.72 19.82
N ALA A 45 9.87 1.94 19.81
CA ALA A 45 10.13 0.92 18.79
C ALA A 45 9.03 -0.16 18.73
N VAL A 46 8.43 -0.52 19.88
CA VAL A 46 7.38 -1.53 19.96
C VAL A 46 6.11 -1.05 19.28
N HIS A 47 5.78 0.24 19.38
CA HIS A 47 4.63 0.81 18.69
C HIS A 47 4.78 0.75 17.17
N TRP A 48 5.95 1.16 16.65
CA TRP A 48 6.22 1.09 15.21
C TRP A 48 6.19 -0.35 14.71
N LEU A 49 6.77 -1.28 15.47
CA LEU A 49 6.74 -2.70 15.15
C LEU A 49 5.32 -3.29 15.21
N ALA A 50 4.50 -2.90 16.18
CA ALA A 50 3.12 -3.35 16.30
C ALA A 50 2.27 -2.89 15.10
N TRP A 51 2.40 -1.62 14.71
CA TRP A 51 1.75 -1.13 13.48
C TRP A 51 2.28 -1.83 12.24
N PHE A 52 3.59 -2.11 12.16
CA PHE A 52 4.16 -2.83 11.02
C PHE A 52 3.57 -4.24 10.91
N ILE A 53 3.61 -5.02 12.00
CA ILE A 53 3.15 -6.42 12.01
C ILE A 53 1.65 -6.51 11.74
N THR A 54 0.83 -5.70 12.40
CA THR A 54 -0.63 -5.73 12.20
C THR A 54 -1.02 -5.40 10.77
N SER A 55 -0.36 -4.41 10.17
CA SER A 55 -0.60 -3.98 8.79
C SER A 55 -0.07 -4.98 7.77
N PHE A 56 1.10 -5.55 8.03
CA PHE A 56 1.70 -6.60 7.22
C PHE A 56 0.77 -7.81 7.15
N ILE A 57 0.33 -8.35 8.30
CA ILE A 57 -0.61 -9.48 8.33
C ILE A 57 -1.89 -9.16 7.57
N GLN A 58 -2.49 -7.99 7.81
CA GLN A 58 -3.73 -7.58 7.14
C GLN A 58 -3.57 -7.52 5.62
N MET A 59 -2.48 -6.91 5.13
CA MET A 59 -2.23 -6.76 3.69
C MET A 59 -1.83 -8.08 3.04
N THR A 60 -1.02 -8.91 3.70
CA THR A 60 -0.66 -10.27 3.25
C THR A 60 -1.89 -11.13 3.03
N ILE A 61 -2.88 -11.09 3.93
CA ILE A 61 -4.15 -11.82 3.76
C ILE A 61 -4.85 -11.37 2.47
N THR A 62 -4.95 -10.06 2.22
CA THR A 62 -5.57 -9.55 0.99
C THR A 62 -4.77 -9.91 -0.27
N ALA A 63 -3.44 -9.91 -0.21
CA ALA A 63 -2.56 -10.31 -1.31
C ALA A 63 -2.66 -11.80 -1.63
N ALA A 64 -2.78 -12.65 -0.61
CA ALA A 64 -2.98 -14.09 -0.75
C ALA A 64 -4.33 -14.40 -1.41
N VAL A 65 -5.41 -13.73 -0.97
CA VAL A 65 -6.73 -13.86 -1.58
C VAL A 65 -6.70 -13.42 -3.05
N LEU A 66 -6.08 -12.28 -3.35
CA LEU A 66 -5.93 -11.79 -4.72
C LEU A 66 -5.17 -12.78 -5.61
N THR A 67 -4.06 -13.34 -5.11
CA THR A 67 -3.27 -14.35 -5.82
C THR A 67 -4.10 -15.61 -6.10
N ALA A 68 -4.89 -16.07 -5.13
CA ALA A 68 -5.78 -17.20 -5.31
C ALA A 68 -6.85 -16.92 -6.38
N VAL A 69 -7.51 -15.76 -6.33
CA VAL A 69 -8.52 -15.35 -7.32
C VAL A 69 -7.91 -15.29 -8.72
N LEU A 70 -6.72 -14.74 -8.89
CA LEU A 70 -6.04 -14.68 -10.19
C LEU A 70 -5.64 -16.06 -10.72
N LYS A 71 -5.30 -17.00 -9.82
CA LYS A 71 -5.00 -18.39 -10.20
C LYS A 71 -6.25 -19.15 -10.64
N TYR A 72 -7.34 -19.06 -9.87
CA TYR A 72 -8.61 -19.72 -10.20
C TYR A 72 -9.31 -19.05 -11.40
N GLY A 73 -9.11 -17.74 -11.58
CA GLY A 73 -9.62 -16.97 -12.72
C GLY A 73 -8.92 -17.26 -14.05
N ARG A 74 -7.94 -18.17 -14.10
CA ARG A 74 -7.16 -18.52 -15.31
C ARG A 74 -6.53 -17.31 -16.02
N VAL A 75 -6.26 -16.22 -15.29
CA VAL A 75 -5.65 -15.01 -15.84
C VAL A 75 -4.12 -15.21 -16.02
N LEU A 76 -3.50 -15.98 -15.11
CA LEU A 76 -2.07 -16.29 -15.09
C LEU A 76 -1.84 -17.81 -15.33
N THR A 77 -2.23 -18.31 -16.49
CA THR A 77 -2.22 -19.76 -16.79
C THR A 77 -0.82 -20.38 -16.78
N TYR A 78 0.21 -19.62 -17.14
CA TYR A 78 1.60 -20.11 -17.27
C TYR A 78 2.53 -19.69 -16.13
N SER A 79 2.10 -18.75 -15.27
CA SER A 79 2.99 -18.17 -14.26
C SER A 79 2.94 -18.96 -12.94
N ASN A 80 4.09 -19.05 -12.26
CA ASN A 80 4.18 -19.71 -10.97
C ASN A 80 3.55 -18.80 -9.90
N PRO A 81 2.46 -19.22 -9.22
CA PRO A 81 1.74 -18.38 -8.26
C PRO A 81 2.61 -17.92 -7.08
N LEU A 82 3.65 -18.68 -6.73
CA LEU A 82 4.58 -18.35 -5.65
C LEU A 82 5.40 -17.10 -5.98
N ILE A 83 5.87 -16.97 -7.24
CA ILE A 83 6.67 -15.81 -7.67
C ILE A 83 5.79 -14.56 -7.66
N PHE A 84 4.56 -14.68 -8.17
CA PHE A 84 3.61 -13.57 -8.17
C PHE A 84 3.27 -13.11 -6.75
N PHE A 85 3.04 -14.04 -5.83
CA PHE A 85 2.82 -13.73 -4.42
C PHE A 85 4.01 -13.00 -3.80
N LEU A 86 5.26 -13.44 -4.06
CA LEU A 86 6.47 -12.78 -3.56
C LEU A 86 6.62 -11.34 -4.09
N VAL A 87 6.28 -11.11 -5.37
CA VAL A 87 6.28 -9.75 -5.94
C VAL A 87 5.25 -8.87 -5.24
N LEU A 88 4.03 -9.39 -5.02
CA LEU A 88 3.01 -8.66 -4.27
C LEU A 88 3.45 -8.38 -2.82
N GLU A 89 4.10 -9.32 -2.16
CA GLU A 89 4.64 -9.14 -0.81
C GLU A 89 5.68 -8.01 -0.74
N THR A 90 6.62 -7.98 -1.68
CA THR A 90 7.59 -6.86 -1.73
C THR A 90 6.90 -5.50 -1.95
N PHE A 91 5.82 -5.49 -2.74
CA PHE A 91 5.01 -4.29 -2.94
C PHE A 91 4.23 -3.89 -1.67
N VAL A 92 3.71 -4.85 -0.91
CA VAL A 92 3.06 -4.60 0.39
C VAL A 92 4.05 -3.94 1.36
N VAL A 93 5.27 -4.45 1.47
CA VAL A 93 6.31 -3.87 2.34
C VAL A 93 6.65 -2.43 1.92
N ALA A 94 6.76 -2.17 0.61
CA ALA A 94 6.99 -0.81 0.09
C ALA A 94 5.84 0.14 0.44
N ASN A 95 4.58 -0.32 0.35
CA ASN A 95 3.42 0.49 0.70
C ASN A 95 3.34 0.82 2.20
N ILE A 96 3.66 -0.14 3.07
CA ILE A 96 3.65 0.09 4.53
C ILE A 96 4.73 1.11 4.91
N THR A 97 5.94 0.98 4.36
CA THR A 97 7.04 1.92 4.64
C THR A 97 6.75 3.32 4.12
N PHE A 98 6.18 3.44 2.91
CA PHE A 98 5.69 4.70 2.37
C PHE A 98 4.61 5.33 3.26
N SER A 99 3.64 4.54 3.72
CA SER A 99 2.57 5.01 4.60
C SER A 99 3.13 5.52 5.93
N PHE A 100 4.12 4.85 6.51
CA PHE A 100 4.78 5.34 7.72
C PHE A 100 5.53 6.65 7.48
N LEU A 101 6.24 6.80 6.36
CA LEU A 101 6.88 8.06 5.99
C LEU A 101 5.86 9.21 5.95
N VAL A 102 4.73 9.01 5.27
CA VAL A 102 3.66 10.01 5.18
C VAL A 102 3.05 10.31 6.56
N SER A 103 2.83 9.30 7.40
CA SER A 103 2.24 9.47 8.73
C SER A 103 3.06 10.37 9.66
N VAL A 104 4.38 10.42 9.49
CA VAL A 104 5.26 11.25 10.34
C VAL A 104 5.05 12.74 10.09
N LEU A 105 4.73 13.13 8.84
CA LEU A 105 4.58 14.52 8.40
C LEU A 105 3.32 15.20 8.95
N TYR A 106 2.30 14.43 9.32
CA TYR A 106 1.00 14.96 9.74
C TYR A 106 0.75 14.77 11.25
N SER A 107 -0.12 15.64 11.79
CA SER A 107 -0.54 15.62 13.20
C SER A 107 -2.06 15.53 13.39
N LYS A 108 -2.84 15.60 12.30
CA LYS A 108 -4.31 15.54 12.30
C LYS A 108 -4.78 14.37 11.45
N ALA A 109 -5.55 13.46 12.03
CA ALA A 109 -5.85 12.16 11.41
C ALA A 109 -6.63 12.29 10.09
N LYS A 110 -7.72 13.07 10.09
CA LYS A 110 -8.58 13.24 8.91
C LYS A 110 -7.85 13.93 7.75
N LEU A 111 -7.01 14.91 8.06
CA LEU A 111 -6.18 15.60 7.05
C LEU A 111 -5.14 14.64 6.48
N ALA A 112 -4.46 13.87 7.34
CA ALA A 112 -3.46 12.91 6.93
C ALA A 112 -4.03 11.83 5.99
N ALA A 113 -5.23 11.33 6.26
CA ALA A 113 -5.91 10.35 5.41
C ALA A 113 -6.17 10.90 3.99
N ALA A 114 -6.72 12.11 3.91
CA ALA A 114 -7.00 12.77 2.63
C ALA A 114 -5.71 13.04 1.85
N CYS A 115 -4.69 13.59 2.52
CA CYS A 115 -3.40 13.86 1.91
C CYS A 115 -2.67 12.57 1.49
N ALA A 116 -2.72 11.51 2.29
CA ALA A 116 -2.09 10.24 1.94
C ALA A 116 -2.65 9.64 0.65
N GLY A 117 -3.98 9.71 0.47
CA GLY A 117 -4.60 9.33 -0.80
C GLY A 117 -4.07 10.15 -1.98
N ILE A 118 -4.00 11.48 -1.84
CA ILE A 118 -3.49 12.37 -2.90
C ILE A 118 -2.02 12.07 -3.22
N VAL A 119 -1.15 11.96 -2.21
CA VAL A 119 0.28 11.69 -2.42
C VAL A 119 0.47 10.32 -3.07
N TYR A 120 -0.32 9.32 -2.67
CA TYR A 120 -0.30 8.00 -3.30
C TYR A 120 -0.71 8.06 -4.79
N PHE A 121 -1.76 8.83 -5.13
CA PHE A 121 -2.14 9.06 -6.52
C PHE A 121 -1.04 9.78 -7.31
N LEU A 122 -0.34 10.74 -6.71
CA LEU A 122 0.78 11.44 -7.37
C LEU A 122 1.94 10.51 -7.70
N THR A 123 2.26 9.56 -6.83
CA THR A 123 3.27 8.52 -7.10
C THR A 123 2.89 7.66 -8.31
N TYR A 124 1.61 7.60 -8.65
CA TYR A 124 1.08 6.84 -9.80
C TYR A 124 1.15 7.58 -11.13
N VAL A 125 1.23 8.91 -11.13
CA VAL A 125 1.24 9.75 -12.34
C VAL A 125 2.40 9.41 -13.29
N PRO A 126 3.65 9.20 -12.83
CA PRO A 126 4.75 8.80 -13.71
C PRO A 126 4.49 7.49 -14.44
N TYR A 127 3.89 6.51 -13.76
CA TYR A 127 3.54 5.22 -14.37
C TYR A 127 2.48 5.39 -15.46
N MET A 128 1.42 6.15 -15.17
CA MET A 128 0.37 6.46 -16.16
C MET A 128 0.93 7.16 -17.40
N TYR A 129 1.85 8.11 -17.21
CA TYR A 129 2.48 8.83 -18.32
C TYR A 129 3.30 7.91 -19.21
N ILE A 130 4.06 6.98 -18.63
CA ILE A 130 4.86 6.00 -19.39
C ILE A 130 3.94 5.04 -20.15
N ALA A 131 2.89 4.52 -19.51
CA ALA A 131 1.94 3.61 -20.15
C ALA A 131 1.25 4.25 -21.37
N VAL A 132 0.80 5.51 -21.25
CA VAL A 132 0.20 6.26 -22.38
C VAL A 132 1.20 6.48 -23.51
N ARG A 133 2.48 6.72 -23.19
CA ARG A 133 3.53 6.88 -24.21
C ARG A 133 3.85 5.57 -24.93
N GLU A 134 3.86 4.43 -24.24
CA GLU A 134 4.05 3.12 -24.87
C GLU A 134 2.90 2.81 -25.85
N GLU A 135 1.65 3.08 -25.47
CA GLU A 135 0.50 2.90 -26.37
C GLU A 135 0.59 3.81 -27.61
N ALA A 136 1.02 5.07 -27.43
CA ALA A 136 1.24 6.00 -28.53
C ALA A 136 2.39 5.59 -29.46
N ALA A 137 3.43 4.93 -28.92
CA ALA A 137 4.54 4.42 -29.72
C ALA A 137 4.13 3.19 -30.55
N HIS A 138 3.31 2.30 -29.99
CA HIS A 138 2.83 1.10 -30.70
C HIS A 138 1.79 1.42 -31.80
N ASN A 139 1.09 2.55 -31.71
CA ASN A 139 0.17 3.01 -32.76
C ASN A 139 0.87 3.72 -33.94
N ASN A 140 2.17 4.03 -33.84
CA ASN A 140 2.96 4.69 -34.89
C ASN A 140 3.86 3.72 -35.67
N ILE A 141 3.63 2.41 -35.55
CA ILE A 141 4.29 1.32 -36.31
C ILE A 141 3.18 0.52 -36.99
#